data_AF-A0A8T1SGL5-F1
#
_entry.id   AF-A0A8T1SGL5-F1
#
_cell.length_a   1.000
_cell.length_b   1.000
_cell.length_c   1.000
_cell.angle_alpha   90.00
_cell.angle_beta   90.00
_cell.angle_gamma   90.00
#
_symmetry.space_group_name_H-M   'P 1'
#
loop_
_entity.id
_entity.type
_entity.pdbx_description
1 polymer ?
#
loop_
_entity_poly.entity_id
_entity_poly.type
_entity_poly.pdbx_seq_one_letter_code
_entity_poly.pdbx_strand_id
1 'polypeptide(L)'
;MCWPGGCPGGGSSQGEQLTIFQYWSHLVAPHVSLDAYVMELAEEVLLAQNLNSDDQDVVLKALKRVPESRLRKDGLKAMSSLLIEGNSKVVSAVSAQLRSLAENPRFRERALVWYLEQLEDEEAQTRIASCAALGCLRAKESIEQLVYLCQTDKEDVREAAKQSLMLCGEDGKSAHRRLEETLNSLPRIFAPGSMASTAF
;
A
#
# COMPACT_ATOMS: atom_id res chain seq x y z
N MET A 1 -39.94 12.00 15.14
CA MET A 1 -40.13 11.26 16.40
C MET A 1 -38.74 10.83 16.87
N CYS A 2 -38.25 11.39 17.97
CA CYS A 2 -36.97 11.00 18.58
C CYS A 2 -37.19 9.82 19.53
N TRP A 3 -36.26 8.87 19.58
CA TRP A 3 -36.17 7.88 20.66
C TRP A 3 -34.79 7.96 21.33
N PRO A 4 -34.71 7.88 22.67
CA PRO A 4 -33.48 7.95 23.43
C PRO A 4 -32.92 6.55 23.69
N GLY A 5 -31.58 6.41 23.72
CA GLY A 5 -30.95 5.19 24.19
C GLY A 5 -29.54 5.02 23.65
N GLY A 6 -28.56 5.58 24.36
CA GLY A 6 -27.17 5.16 24.21
C GLY A 6 -26.92 3.87 24.98
N CYS A 7 -25.99 3.04 24.50
CA CYS A 7 -25.36 2.00 25.30
C CYS A 7 -23.84 2.21 25.27
N PRO A 8 -23.15 2.14 26.43
CA PRO A 8 -21.70 2.24 26.51
C PRO A 8 -21.02 0.87 26.52
N GLY A 9 -19.83 0.82 25.89
CA GLY A 9 -18.68 0.02 26.33
C GLY A 9 -18.55 -1.45 25.88
N GLY A 10 -17.33 -1.81 25.48
CA GLY A 10 -16.81 -3.19 25.58
C GLY A 10 -16.17 -3.74 24.30
N GLY A 11 -14.85 -3.66 24.21
CA GLY A 11 -14.07 -4.25 23.11
C GLY A 11 -14.09 -5.78 23.10
N SER A 12 -14.29 -6.36 21.91
CA SER A 12 -13.80 -7.66 21.44
C SER A 12 -14.47 -7.94 20.09
N SER A 13 -13.67 -8.01 19.01
CA SER A 13 -14.03 -8.43 17.64
C SER A 13 -15.54 -8.41 17.30
N GLN A 14 -16.16 -7.25 17.31
CA GLN A 14 -17.56 -7.11 16.90
C GLN A 14 -17.55 -7.00 15.38
N GLY A 15 -18.10 -8.00 14.69
CA GLY A 15 -18.57 -7.78 13.33
C GLY A 15 -19.48 -6.57 13.36
N GLU A 16 -19.13 -5.52 12.61
CA GLU A 16 -19.82 -4.25 12.63
C GLU A 16 -21.33 -4.48 12.44
N GLN A 17 -22.12 -4.31 13.51
CA GLN A 17 -23.56 -4.48 13.43
C GLN A 17 -24.15 -3.25 12.76
N LEU A 18 -24.58 -3.40 11.51
CA LEU A 18 -25.31 -2.39 10.77
C LEU A 18 -26.80 -2.52 11.03
N THR A 19 -27.43 -1.44 11.47
CA THR A 19 -28.89 -1.37 11.54
C THR A 19 -29.49 -1.29 10.13
N ILE A 20 -30.71 -1.81 9.97
CA ILE A 20 -31.49 -1.66 8.73
C ILE A 20 -31.63 -0.18 8.36
N PHE A 21 -31.70 0.72 9.35
CA PHE A 21 -31.78 2.17 9.10
C PHE A 21 -30.45 2.75 8.58
N GLN A 22 -29.29 2.32 9.10
CA GLN A 22 -27.98 2.73 8.56
C GLN A 22 -27.80 2.22 7.13
N TYR A 23 -28.17 0.96 6.86
CA TYR A 23 -28.12 0.38 5.52
C TYR A 23 -29.07 1.09 4.54
N TRP A 24 -30.32 1.32 4.97
CA TRP A 24 -31.31 2.05 4.19
C TRP A 24 -30.89 3.50 3.92
N SER A 25 -30.38 4.20 4.95
CA SER A 25 -29.89 5.58 4.82
C SER A 25 -28.70 5.67 3.86
N HIS A 26 -27.86 4.64 3.80
CA HIS A 26 -26.77 4.57 2.83
C HIS A 26 -27.30 4.44 1.41
N LEU A 27 -28.31 3.59 1.19
CA LEU A 27 -28.91 3.38 -0.14
C LEU A 27 -29.81 4.53 -0.62
N VAL A 28 -30.43 5.27 0.30
CA VAL A 28 -31.35 6.39 0.00
C VAL A 28 -30.61 7.74 -0.01
N ALA A 29 -29.32 7.77 0.33
CA ALA A 29 -28.49 8.96 0.18
C ALA A 29 -28.49 9.41 -1.30
N PRO A 30 -28.63 10.72 -1.60
CA PRO A 30 -29.08 11.23 -2.89
C PRO A 30 -28.03 11.22 -4.02
N HIS A 31 -27.10 10.28 -4.05
CA HIS A 31 -25.89 10.41 -4.86
C HIS A 31 -25.71 9.34 -5.96
N VAL A 32 -26.29 8.13 -5.85
CA VAL A 32 -26.14 7.06 -6.87
C VAL A 32 -27.37 6.14 -6.82
N SER A 33 -27.90 5.68 -7.97
CA SER A 33 -28.96 4.67 -7.98
C SER A 33 -28.41 3.33 -7.47
N LEU A 34 -29.23 2.50 -6.83
CA LEU A 34 -28.81 1.17 -6.37
C LEU A 34 -28.22 0.33 -7.52
N ASP A 35 -28.81 0.42 -8.71
CA ASP A 35 -28.33 -0.25 -9.92
C ASP A 35 -26.90 0.20 -10.29
N ALA A 36 -26.66 1.51 -10.34
CA ALA A 36 -25.32 2.04 -10.61
C ALA A 36 -24.32 1.62 -9.52
N TYR A 37 -24.71 1.61 -8.25
CA TYR A 37 -23.85 1.16 -7.15
C TYR A 37 -23.49 -0.34 -7.25
N VAL A 38 -24.46 -1.19 -7.59
CA VAL A 38 -24.22 -2.63 -7.78
C VAL A 38 -23.30 -2.88 -8.99
N MET A 39 -23.54 -2.17 -10.09
CA MET A 39 -22.67 -2.25 -11.27
C MET A 39 -21.25 -1.79 -10.97
N GLU A 40 -21.09 -0.70 -10.22
CA GLU A 40 -19.79 -0.21 -9.77
C GLU A 40 -19.02 -1.23 -8.92
N LEU A 41 -19.71 -1.87 -7.97
CA LEU A 41 -19.14 -2.95 -7.18
C LEU A 41 -18.74 -4.15 -8.04
N ALA A 42 -19.59 -4.55 -8.98
CA ALA A 42 -19.33 -5.68 -9.86
C ALA A 42 -18.11 -5.43 -10.76
N GLU A 43 -17.98 -4.22 -11.32
CA GLU A 43 -16.81 -3.79 -12.11
C GLU A 43 -15.52 -3.86 -11.29
N GLU A 44 -15.57 -3.41 -10.03
CA GLU A 44 -14.41 -3.46 -9.14
C GLU A 44 -14.00 -4.90 -8.81
N VAL A 45 -14.96 -5.75 -8.44
CA VAL A 45 -14.70 -7.17 -8.13
C VAL A 45 -14.12 -7.88 -9.35
N LEU A 46 -14.69 -7.64 -10.54
CA LEU A 46 -14.20 -8.20 -11.79
C LEU A 46 -12.78 -7.68 -12.12
N LEU A 47 -12.50 -6.41 -11.87
CA LEU A 47 -11.17 -5.85 -12.06
C LEU A 47 -10.14 -6.53 -11.13
N ALA A 48 -10.44 -6.64 -9.84
CA ALA A 48 -9.56 -7.30 -8.87
C ALA A 48 -9.31 -8.77 -9.24
N GLN A 49 -10.34 -9.49 -9.69
CA GLN A 49 -10.21 -10.86 -10.18
C GLN A 49 -9.27 -10.94 -11.40
N ASN A 50 -9.43 -10.04 -12.38
CA ASN A 50 -8.58 -10.03 -13.56
C ASN A 50 -7.13 -9.63 -13.25
N LEU A 51 -6.91 -8.77 -12.26
CA LEU A 51 -5.56 -8.41 -11.81
C LEU A 51 -4.86 -9.56 -11.07
N ASN A 52 -5.61 -10.40 -10.37
CA ASN A 52 -5.11 -11.60 -9.69
C ASN A 52 -5.07 -12.86 -10.59
N SER A 53 -5.26 -12.70 -11.90
CA SER A 53 -5.23 -13.81 -12.86
C SER A 53 -3.81 -14.30 -13.10
N ASP A 54 -3.62 -15.63 -13.19
CA ASP A 54 -2.36 -16.23 -13.62
C ASP A 54 -2.05 -15.96 -15.11
N ASP A 55 -3.07 -15.62 -15.90
CA ASP A 55 -2.93 -15.24 -17.31
C ASP A 55 -2.48 -13.77 -17.44
N GLN A 56 -1.23 -13.58 -17.87
CA GLN A 56 -0.61 -12.27 -18.07
C GLN A 56 -1.35 -11.39 -19.09
N ASP A 57 -1.97 -11.97 -20.12
CA ASP A 57 -2.71 -11.18 -21.11
C ASP A 57 -4.01 -10.64 -20.50
N VAL A 58 -4.63 -11.40 -19.58
CA VAL A 58 -5.79 -10.94 -18.80
C VAL A 58 -5.39 -9.79 -17.90
N VAL A 59 -4.29 -9.93 -17.15
CA VAL A 59 -3.75 -8.88 -16.27
C VAL A 59 -3.43 -7.61 -17.07
N LEU A 60 -2.72 -7.73 -18.19
CA LEU A 60 -2.35 -6.58 -19.02
C LEU A 60 -3.57 -5.89 -19.66
N LYS A 61 -4.62 -6.63 -20.02
CA LYS A 61 -5.88 -6.06 -20.49
C LYS A 61 -6.62 -5.34 -19.35
N ALA A 62 -6.61 -5.90 -18.14
CA ALA A 62 -7.21 -5.30 -16.97
C ALA A 62 -6.55 -3.95 -16.63
N LEU A 63 -5.22 -3.90 -16.61
CA LEU A 63 -4.44 -2.69 -16.32
C LEU A 63 -4.76 -1.54 -17.29
N LYS A 64 -4.99 -1.82 -18.57
CA LYS A 64 -5.38 -0.82 -19.58
C LYS A 64 -6.78 -0.23 -19.38
N ARG A 65 -7.63 -0.92 -18.61
CA ARG A 65 -9.05 -0.59 -18.42
C ARG A 65 -9.36 -0.15 -17.00
N VAL A 66 -8.35 0.10 -16.19
CA VAL A 66 -8.53 0.51 -14.81
C VAL A 66 -9.29 1.85 -14.78
N PRO A 67 -10.50 1.89 -14.18
CA PRO A 67 -11.25 3.13 -14.05
C PRO A 67 -10.56 4.04 -13.02
N GLU A 68 -10.22 5.27 -13.43
CA GLU A 68 -9.55 6.27 -12.57
C GLU A 68 -10.28 6.52 -11.24
N SER A 69 -11.60 6.35 -11.22
CA SER A 69 -12.46 6.66 -10.07
C SER A 69 -12.69 5.51 -9.09
N ARG A 70 -12.35 4.25 -9.39
CA ARG A 70 -13.00 3.09 -8.71
C ARG A 70 -12.11 1.98 -8.18
N LEU A 71 -10.79 2.14 -8.15
CA LEU A 71 -9.88 1.22 -7.44
C LEU A 71 -9.99 1.36 -5.92
N ARG A 72 -10.55 0.37 -5.21
CA ARG A 72 -10.49 0.30 -3.73
C ARG A 72 -9.46 -0.76 -3.28
N LYS A 73 -9.63 -1.27 -2.06
CA LYS A 73 -8.62 -2.05 -1.31
C LYS A 73 -8.10 -3.27 -2.08
N ASP A 74 -9.00 -4.13 -2.57
CA ASP A 74 -8.58 -5.39 -3.23
C ASP A 74 -7.85 -5.15 -4.54
N GLY A 75 -8.27 -4.16 -5.33
CA GLY A 75 -7.57 -3.80 -6.54
C GLY A 75 -6.23 -3.12 -6.25
N LEU A 76 -6.12 -2.26 -5.22
CA LEU A 76 -4.85 -1.67 -4.82
C LEU A 76 -3.87 -2.75 -4.31
N LYS A 77 -4.38 -3.71 -3.53
CA LYS A 77 -3.60 -4.88 -3.10
C LYS A 77 -3.11 -5.69 -4.29
N ALA A 78 -3.97 -6.01 -5.25
CA ALA A 78 -3.58 -6.72 -6.46
C ALA A 78 -2.52 -5.94 -7.26
N MET A 79 -2.67 -4.62 -7.40
CA MET A 79 -1.67 -3.79 -8.06
C MET A 79 -0.32 -3.82 -7.34
N SER A 80 -0.26 -3.70 -6.01
CA SER A 80 1.02 -3.76 -5.30
C SER A 80 1.65 -5.16 -5.35
N SER A 81 0.88 -6.25 -5.25
CA SER A 81 1.37 -7.62 -5.44
C SER A 81 1.99 -7.82 -6.83
N LEU A 82 1.37 -7.29 -7.88
CA LEU A 82 1.92 -7.39 -9.24
C LEU A 82 3.25 -6.64 -9.43
N LEU A 83 3.61 -5.68 -8.56
CA LEU A 83 4.91 -5.02 -8.61
C LEU A 83 6.06 -5.93 -8.16
N ILE A 84 5.76 -6.97 -7.37
CA ILE A 84 6.75 -7.87 -6.78
C ILE A 84 6.72 -9.27 -7.41
N GLU A 85 5.53 -9.74 -7.81
CA GLU A 85 5.33 -11.07 -8.40
C GLU A 85 5.28 -11.03 -9.93
N GLY A 86 4.99 -9.86 -10.51
CA GLY A 86 4.82 -9.69 -11.95
C GLY A 86 6.14 -9.85 -12.72
N ASN A 87 6.04 -10.27 -13.99
CA ASN A 87 7.19 -10.20 -14.88
C ASN A 87 7.51 -8.73 -15.26
N SER A 88 8.62 -8.52 -15.95
CA SER A 88 9.06 -7.16 -16.33
C SER A 88 8.04 -6.35 -17.13
N LYS A 89 7.21 -6.99 -17.96
CA LYS A 89 6.14 -6.32 -18.72
C LYS A 89 4.99 -5.90 -17.81
N VAL A 90 4.55 -6.80 -16.93
CA VAL A 90 3.47 -6.53 -15.97
C VAL A 90 3.90 -5.46 -14.99
N VAL A 91 5.08 -5.59 -14.38
CA VAL A 91 5.62 -4.58 -13.45
C VAL A 91 5.69 -3.21 -14.12
N SER A 92 6.22 -3.13 -15.36
CA SER A 92 6.26 -1.88 -16.12
C SER A 92 4.86 -1.28 -16.35
N ALA A 93 3.88 -2.11 -16.71
CA ALA A 93 2.50 -1.68 -16.93
C ALA A 93 1.83 -1.19 -15.64
N VAL A 94 1.96 -1.92 -14.53
CA VAL A 94 1.41 -1.53 -13.23
C VAL A 94 2.06 -0.24 -12.73
N SER A 95 3.38 -0.12 -12.79
CA SER A 95 4.09 1.10 -12.39
C SER A 95 3.68 2.30 -13.24
N ALA A 96 3.44 2.12 -14.54
CA ALA A 96 2.93 3.19 -15.40
C ALA A 96 1.49 3.56 -15.04
N GLN A 97 0.63 2.57 -14.79
CA GLN A 97 -0.76 2.78 -14.44
C GLN A 97 -0.90 3.49 -13.09
N LEU A 98 -0.16 3.07 -12.04
CA LEU A 98 -0.17 3.74 -10.74
C LEU A 98 0.25 5.21 -10.86
N ARG A 99 1.26 5.52 -11.69
CA ARG A 99 1.70 6.89 -11.94
C ARG A 99 0.63 7.73 -12.63
N SER A 100 -0.01 7.18 -13.66
CA SER A 100 -1.09 7.86 -14.39
C SER A 100 -2.30 8.10 -13.49
N LEU A 101 -2.73 7.09 -12.72
CA LEU A 101 -3.84 7.24 -11.77
C LEU A 101 -3.54 8.26 -10.68
N ALA A 102 -2.27 8.36 -10.25
CA ALA A 102 -1.84 9.32 -9.24
C ALA A 102 -1.86 10.78 -9.70
N GLU A 103 -2.09 11.06 -10.98
CA GLU A 103 -2.39 12.40 -11.49
C GLU A 103 -3.74 12.91 -10.95
N ASN A 104 -4.66 12.00 -10.59
CA ASN A 104 -5.88 12.32 -9.88
C ASN A 104 -5.62 12.44 -8.36
N PRO A 105 -5.79 13.62 -7.74
CA PRO A 105 -5.47 13.83 -6.32
C PRO A 105 -6.26 12.93 -5.37
N ARG A 106 -7.54 12.66 -5.68
CA ARG A 106 -8.40 11.81 -4.84
C ARG A 106 -7.94 10.35 -4.85
N PHE A 107 -7.51 9.88 -6.02
CA PHE A 107 -6.92 8.54 -6.12
C PHE A 107 -5.59 8.50 -5.38
N ARG A 108 -4.70 9.48 -5.59
CA ARG A 108 -3.39 9.56 -4.94
C ARG A 108 -3.51 9.52 -3.42
N GLU A 109 -4.38 10.34 -2.84
CA GLU A 109 -4.62 10.39 -1.39
C GLU A 109 -5.08 9.04 -0.86
N ARG A 110 -6.09 8.42 -1.51
CA ARG A 110 -6.60 7.10 -1.11
C ARG A 110 -5.53 6.01 -1.21
N ALA A 111 -4.76 5.99 -2.30
CA ALA A 111 -3.70 5.02 -2.51
C ALA A 111 -2.55 5.21 -1.51
N LEU A 112 -2.18 6.46 -1.21
CA LEU A 112 -1.17 6.79 -0.21
C LEU A 112 -1.56 6.27 1.18
N VAL A 113 -2.79 6.57 1.63
CA VAL A 113 -3.30 6.10 2.92
C VAL A 113 -3.27 4.57 2.98
N TRP A 114 -3.80 3.90 1.95
CA TRP A 114 -3.79 2.45 1.87
C TRP A 114 -2.38 1.86 1.96
N TYR A 115 -1.44 2.30 1.12
CA TYR A 115 -0.10 1.71 1.11
C TYR A 115 0.72 2.06 2.36
N LEU A 116 0.45 3.19 3.03
CA LEU A 116 1.03 3.50 4.33
C LEU A 116 0.52 2.55 5.41
N GLU A 117 -0.79 2.27 5.46
CA GLU A 117 -1.36 1.27 6.38
C GLU A 117 -0.71 -0.11 6.18
N GLN A 118 -0.45 -0.49 4.93
CA GLN A 118 0.15 -1.79 4.59
C GLN A 118 1.66 -1.87 4.92
N LEU A 119 2.33 -0.78 5.32
CA LEU A 119 3.70 -0.84 5.85
C LEU A 119 3.77 -1.48 7.25
N GLU A 120 2.64 -1.63 7.93
CA GLU A 120 2.55 -2.24 9.27
C GLU A 120 1.97 -3.66 9.22
N ASP A 121 1.73 -4.21 8.02
CA ASP A 121 1.23 -5.58 7.87
C ASP A 121 2.24 -6.61 8.40
N GLU A 122 1.75 -7.70 9.00
CA GLU A 122 2.59 -8.75 9.56
C GLU A 122 3.45 -9.45 8.49
N GLU A 123 2.91 -9.59 7.28
CA GLU A 123 3.57 -10.30 6.18
C GLU A 123 4.59 -9.39 5.47
N ALA A 124 5.82 -9.89 5.35
CA ALA A 124 6.92 -9.12 4.75
C ALA A 124 6.64 -8.81 3.27
N GLN A 125 5.99 -9.72 2.55
CA GLN A 125 5.61 -9.52 1.15
C GLN A 125 4.66 -8.34 0.97
N THR A 126 3.68 -8.18 1.88
CA THR A 126 2.76 -7.03 1.86
C THR A 126 3.52 -5.71 2.04
N ARG A 127 4.48 -5.67 2.96
CA ARG A 127 5.31 -4.49 3.19
C ARG A 127 6.20 -4.16 1.99
N ILE A 128 6.85 -5.17 1.38
CA ILE A 128 7.68 -5.00 0.17
C ILE A 128 6.85 -4.44 -0.99
N ALA A 129 5.68 -5.04 -1.25
CA ALA A 129 4.73 -4.58 -2.27
C ALA A 129 4.31 -3.12 -2.05
N SER A 130 4.06 -2.75 -0.80
CA SER A 130 3.64 -1.40 -0.42
C SER A 130 4.76 -0.37 -0.56
N CYS A 131 5.99 -0.73 -0.18
CA CYS A 131 7.19 0.07 -0.47
C CYS A 131 7.31 0.36 -1.98
N ALA A 132 7.20 -0.67 -2.81
CA ALA A 132 7.28 -0.54 -4.27
C ALA A 132 6.16 0.36 -4.83
N ALA A 133 4.94 0.22 -4.32
CA ALA A 133 3.81 1.03 -4.74
C ALA A 133 3.98 2.51 -4.36
N LEU A 134 4.42 2.81 -3.12
CA LEU A 134 4.74 4.17 -2.69
C LEU A 134 5.84 4.82 -3.56
N GLY A 135 6.84 4.04 -3.96
CA GLY A 135 7.88 4.47 -4.88
C GLY A 135 7.31 4.80 -6.26
N CYS A 136 6.41 3.98 -6.78
CA CYS A 136 5.69 4.26 -8.04
C CYS A 136 4.86 5.53 -7.95
N LEU A 137 4.19 5.78 -6.82
CA LEU A 137 3.44 7.01 -6.57
C LEU A 137 4.37 8.23 -6.39
N ARG A 138 5.66 8.04 -6.15
CA ARG A 138 6.61 9.09 -5.74
C ARG A 138 6.07 9.84 -4.51
N ALA A 139 5.66 9.08 -3.51
CA ALA A 139 5.10 9.61 -2.27
C ALA A 139 6.22 10.21 -1.40
N LYS A 140 6.34 11.54 -1.40
CA LYS A 140 7.28 12.23 -0.50
C LYS A 140 6.79 12.21 0.94
N GLU A 141 5.47 12.14 1.09
CA GLU A 141 4.74 12.03 2.34
C GLU A 141 5.09 10.77 3.12
N SER A 142 5.63 9.72 2.45
CA SER A 142 6.03 8.45 3.07
C SER A 142 7.52 8.33 3.40
N ILE A 143 8.33 9.38 3.18
CA ILE A 143 9.79 9.29 3.33
C ILE A 143 10.20 8.87 4.75
N GLU A 144 9.57 9.43 5.79
CA GLU A 144 9.93 9.12 7.17
C GLU A 144 9.64 7.64 7.51
N GLN A 145 8.50 7.12 7.05
CA GLN A 145 8.11 5.72 7.24
C GLN A 145 9.05 4.78 6.48
N LEU A 146 9.43 5.13 5.25
CA LEU A 146 10.39 4.34 4.47
C LEU A 146 11.79 4.34 5.12
N VAL A 147 12.25 5.49 5.66
CA VAL A 147 13.51 5.56 6.41
C VAL A 147 13.46 4.70 7.67
N TYR A 148 12.34 4.71 8.40
CA TYR A 148 12.14 3.85 9.56
C TYR A 148 12.27 2.37 9.20
N LEU A 149 11.56 1.91 8.17
CA LEU A 149 11.66 0.52 7.70
C LEU A 149 13.08 0.14 7.30
N CYS A 150 13.84 1.05 6.67
CA CYS A 150 15.24 0.79 6.32
C CYS A 150 16.14 0.51 7.54
N GLN A 151 15.73 0.88 8.75
CA GLN A 151 16.50 0.68 9.99
C GLN A 151 16.01 -0.52 10.80
N THR A 152 14.71 -0.79 10.79
CA THR A 152 14.06 -1.68 11.77
C THR A 152 13.57 -3.01 11.20
N ASP A 153 13.36 -3.11 9.87
CA ASP A 153 12.73 -4.28 9.26
C ASP A 153 13.76 -5.32 8.75
N LYS A 154 13.25 -6.44 8.23
CA LYS A 154 13.98 -7.53 7.56
C LYS A 154 14.66 -7.05 6.28
N GLU A 155 15.70 -7.77 5.88
CA GLU A 155 16.58 -7.37 4.77
C GLU A 155 15.84 -7.04 3.47
N ASP A 156 14.91 -7.89 3.06
CA ASP A 156 14.14 -7.71 1.83
C ASP A 156 13.26 -6.45 1.88
N VAL A 157 12.63 -6.18 3.03
CA VAL A 157 11.81 -4.97 3.24
C VAL A 157 12.68 -3.72 3.26
N ARG A 158 13.85 -3.77 3.91
CA ARG A 158 14.83 -2.67 3.92
C ARG A 158 15.27 -2.32 2.51
N GLU A 159 15.55 -3.32 1.68
CA GLU A 159 15.98 -3.10 0.30
C GLU A 159 14.86 -2.49 -0.54
N ALA A 160 13.63 -2.99 -0.42
CA ALA A 160 12.46 -2.40 -1.07
C ALA A 160 12.22 -0.94 -0.65
N ALA A 161 12.37 -0.64 0.65
CA ALA A 161 12.23 0.72 1.18
C ALA A 161 13.32 1.66 0.63
N LYS A 162 14.58 1.22 0.55
CA LYS A 162 15.67 1.99 -0.08
C LYS A 162 15.38 2.29 -1.54
N GLN A 163 14.96 1.29 -2.31
CA GLN A 163 14.61 1.47 -3.72
C GLN A 163 13.45 2.47 -3.88
N SER A 164 12.45 2.39 -3.01
CA SER A 164 11.33 3.34 -2.98
C SER A 164 11.79 4.78 -2.69
N LEU A 165 12.69 4.98 -1.73
CA LEU A 165 13.29 6.30 -1.44
C LEU A 165 13.97 6.91 -2.68
N MET A 166 14.64 6.09 -3.50
CA MET A 166 15.28 6.56 -4.73
C MET A 166 14.27 7.07 -5.78
N LEU A 167 13.03 6.58 -5.74
CA LEU A 167 11.94 6.99 -6.62
C LEU A 167 11.20 8.25 -6.14
N CYS A 168 11.29 8.59 -4.84
CA CYS A 168 10.67 9.79 -4.25
C CYS A 168 11.41 11.12 -4.55
N GLY A 169 12.30 11.11 -5.54
CA GLY A 169 13.02 12.31 -6.00
C GLY A 169 14.16 12.72 -5.07
N GLU A 170 14.56 14.00 -5.12
CA GLU A 170 15.74 14.49 -4.39
C GLU A 170 15.59 14.41 -2.87
N ASP A 171 14.38 14.58 -2.34
CA ASP A 171 14.12 14.47 -0.90
C ASP A 171 14.37 13.04 -0.41
N GLY A 172 13.88 12.05 -1.16
CA GLY A 172 14.09 10.63 -0.86
C GLY A 172 15.56 10.21 -0.99
N LYS A 173 16.26 10.64 -2.05
CA LYS A 173 17.70 10.40 -2.21
C LYS A 173 18.53 11.02 -1.08
N SER A 174 18.16 12.23 -0.66
CA SER A 174 18.84 12.92 0.45
C SER A 174 18.62 12.20 1.76
N ALA A 175 17.41 11.72 2.02
CA ALA A 175 17.09 10.90 3.18
C ALA A 175 17.89 9.58 3.19
N HIS A 176 17.97 8.91 2.03
CA HIS A 176 18.77 7.69 1.88
C HIS A 176 20.26 7.93 2.15
N ARG A 177 20.86 9.01 1.63
CA ARG A 177 22.26 9.35 1.88
C ARG A 177 22.53 9.60 3.38
N ARG A 178 21.68 10.37 4.05
CA ARG A 178 21.80 10.63 5.50
C ARG A 178 21.69 9.34 6.32
N LEU A 179 20.83 8.43 5.90
CA LEU A 179 20.69 7.11 6.52
C LEU A 179 22.01 6.33 6.41
N GLU A 180 22.62 6.26 5.22
CA GLU A 180 23.89 5.58 5.02
C GLU A 180 25.03 6.20 5.84
N GLU A 181 25.11 7.53 5.91
CA GLU A 181 26.08 8.24 6.76
C GLU A 181 25.92 7.88 8.24
N THR A 182 24.66 7.78 8.70
CA THR A 182 24.35 7.42 10.09
C THR A 182 24.75 5.97 10.38
N LEU A 183 24.45 5.03 9.48
CA LEU A 183 24.80 3.62 9.66
C LEU A 183 26.32 3.38 9.58
N ASN A 184 27.03 4.13 8.73
CA ASN A 184 28.48 4.02 8.58
C ASN A 184 29.26 4.67 9.73
N SER A 185 28.69 5.67 10.40
CA SER A 185 29.31 6.34 11.55
C SER A 185 29.13 5.59 12.87
N LEU A 186 28.23 4.61 12.93
CA LEU A 186 28.12 3.75 14.09
C LEU A 186 29.36 2.85 14.21
N PRO A 187 30.09 2.87 15.34
CA PRO A 187 31.19 1.94 15.55
C PRO A 187 30.64 0.51 15.43
N ARG A 188 31.28 -0.33 14.61
CA ARG A 188 30.92 -1.75 14.41
C ARG A 188 31.24 -2.56 15.66
N ILE A 189 30.55 -2.29 16.76
CA ILE A 189 30.79 -2.88 18.09
C ILE A 189 30.46 -4.39 18.10
N PHE A 190 29.68 -4.88 17.14
CA PHE A 190 29.31 -6.29 17.01
C PHE A 190 29.66 -6.90 15.64
N ALA A 191 30.84 -6.61 15.09
CA ALA A 191 31.35 -7.43 14.00
C ALA A 191 31.69 -8.84 14.53
N PRO A 192 31.09 -9.93 14.01
CA PRO A 192 31.44 -11.29 14.40
C PRO A 192 32.86 -11.59 13.92
N GLY A 193 33.83 -11.41 14.82
CA GLY A 193 35.26 -11.48 14.51
C GLY A 193 36.13 -10.69 15.48
N SER A 194 35.57 -9.73 16.23
CA SER A 194 36.32 -8.97 17.23
C SER A 194 36.30 -9.62 18.62
N MET A 195 36.60 -10.92 18.73
CA MET A 195 37.06 -11.49 19.99
C MET A 195 38.58 -11.49 19.98
N ALA A 196 39.17 -10.40 20.47
CA ALA A 196 40.59 -10.38 20.81
C ALA A 196 40.78 -11.34 21.99
N SER A 197 41.44 -12.47 21.72
CA SER A 197 41.86 -13.45 22.71
C SER A 197 42.92 -12.83 23.62
N THR A 198 42.52 -12.29 24.77
CA THR A 198 43.45 -12.00 25.87
C THR A 198 43.50 -13.20 26.79
N ALA A 199 44.44 -14.10 26.55
CA ALA A 199 44.85 -15.10 27.53
C ALA A 199 46.01 -14.51 28.36
N PHE A 200 45.82 -14.49 29.68
CA PHE A 200 46.85 -14.26 30.68
C PHE A 200 47.56 -15.58 31.01
#